data_AF-A0A522B5B7-F1
#
_entry.id   AF-A0A522B5B7-F1
#
_cell.length_a   1.000
_cell.length_b   1.000
_cell.length_c   1.000
_cell.angle_alpha   90.00
_cell.angle_beta   90.00
_cell.angle_gamma   90.00
#
_symmetry.space_group_name_H-M   'P 1'
#
loop_
_entity.id
_entity.type
_entity.pdbx_description
1 polymer ?
#
loop_
_entity_poly.entity_id
_entity_poly.type
_entity_poly.pdbx_seq_one_letter_code
_entity_poly.pdbx_strand_id
1 'polypeptide(L)' 'MPMRTAEVTLDGQVLATYEIGWHESDAPPTDDWMRKNALHCAWDEGLLPEERADDAVVTLGS' A
#
# COMPACT_ATOMS: atom_id res chain seq x y z
N MET A 1 -7.89 -7.02 16.13
CA MET A 1 -7.57 -5.91 15.22
C MET A 1 -7.84 -6.39 13.81
N PRO A 2 -8.83 -5.81 13.11
CA PRO A 2 -9.00 -6.06 11.69
C PRO A 2 -7.74 -5.66 10.91
N MET A 3 -7.54 -6.30 9.77
CA MET A 3 -6.35 -6.14 8.95
C MET A 3 -6.73 -6.30 7.49
N ARG A 4 -6.02 -5.59 6.61
CA ARG A 4 -6.04 -5.79 5.16
C ARG A 4 -4.64 -5.62 4.59
N THR A 5 -4.39 -6.20 3.42
CA THR A 5 -3.12 -6.06 2.73
C THR A 5 -3.19 -5.01 1.62
N ALA A 6 -2.03 -4.40 1.31
CA ALA A 6 -1.83 -3.55 0.15
C ALA A 6 -0.55 -4.01 -0.58
N GLU A 7 -0.70 -4.53 -1.80
CA GLU A 7 0.40 -4.98 -2.65
C GLU A 7 0.76 -3.89 -3.65
N VAL A 8 2.03 -3.49 -3.71
CA VAL A 8 2.56 -2.49 -4.65
C VAL A 8 3.28 -3.21 -5.78
N THR A 9 2.87 -2.92 -7.01
CA THR A 9 3.39 -3.57 -8.23
C THR A 9 3.87 -2.51 -9.22
N LEU A 10 5.06 -2.71 -9.78
CA LEU A 10 5.64 -1.87 -10.85
C LEU A 10 6.12 -2.76 -11.99
N ASP A 11 5.77 -2.43 -13.23
CA ASP A 11 6.09 -3.24 -14.43
C ASP A 11 5.68 -4.73 -14.32
N GLY A 12 4.62 -5.02 -13.55
CA GLY A 12 4.15 -6.37 -13.29
C GLY A 12 4.95 -7.15 -12.24
N GLN A 13 5.95 -6.53 -11.59
CA GLN A 13 6.68 -7.10 -10.48
C GLN A 13 6.15 -6.57 -9.14
N VAL A 14 5.88 -7.47 -8.20
CA VAL A 14 5.55 -7.10 -6.82
C VAL A 14 6.81 -6.55 -6.14
N LEU A 15 6.73 -5.31 -5.69
CA LEU A 15 7.80 -4.63 -4.95
C LEU A 15 7.68 -4.90 -3.45
N ALA A 16 6.46 -4.80 -2.91
CA ALA A 16 6.17 -4.99 -1.50
C ALA A 16 4.70 -5.38 -1.26
N THR A 17 4.45 -6.02 -0.13
CA THR A 17 3.10 -6.26 0.41
C THR A 17 3.07 -5.76 1.85
N TYR A 18 2.19 -4.80 2.12
CA TYR A 18 2.03 -4.20 3.45
C TYR A 18 0.79 -4.75 4.15
N GLU A 19 0.93 -5.10 5.43
CA GLU A 19 -0.19 -5.43 6.30
C GLU A 19 -0.61 -4.17 7.07
N ILE A 20 -1.85 -3.72 6.86
CA ILE A 20 -2.41 -2.52 7.49
C ILE A 20 -3.45 -2.97 8.50
N GLY A 21 -3.12 -2.87 9.78
CA GLY A 21 -4.01 -3.14 10.90
C GLY A 21 -4.61 -1.86 11.48
N TRP A 22 -5.82 -1.96 12.03
CA TRP A 22 -6.44 -0.88 12.81
C TRP A 22 -7.14 -1.42 14.05
N HIS A 23 -7.43 -0.53 15.00
CA HIS A 23 -8.16 -0.92 16.20
C HIS A 23 -9.65 -1.16 15.86
N GLU A 24 -10.30 -2.10 16.55
CA GLU A 24 -11.69 -2.47 16.25
C GLU A 24 -12.71 -1.37 16.53
N SER A 25 -12.34 -0.40 17.37
CA SER A 25 -13.16 0.78 17.69
C SER A 25 -13.01 1.90 16.66
N ASP A 26 -12.01 1.82 15.78
CA ASP A 26 -11.72 2.88 14.82
C ASP A 26 -12.51 2.67 13.54
N ALA A 27 -12.76 3.76 12.81
CA ALA A 27 -13.24 3.66 11.45
C ALA A 27 -12.19 2.94 10.59
N PRO A 28 -12.59 1.99 9.72
CA PRO A 28 -11.63 1.33 8.84
C PRO A 28 -10.97 2.36 7.91
N PRO A 29 -9.67 2.18 7.59
CA PRO A 29 -9.00 3.04 6.65
C PRO A 29 -9.70 2.97 5.29
N THR A 30 -9.79 4.12 4.62
CA THR A 30 -10.37 4.17 3.28
C THR A 30 -9.41 3.55 2.26
N ASP A 31 -9.95 3.00 1.17
CA ASP A 31 -9.14 2.42 0.11
C ASP A 31 -8.14 3.43 -0.48
N ASP A 32 -8.54 4.69 -0.65
CA ASP A 32 -7.65 5.76 -1.14
C ASP A 32 -6.48 6.01 -0.18
N TRP A 33 -6.76 6.06 1.12
CA TRP A 33 -5.72 6.21 2.12
C TRP A 33 -4.76 5.02 2.11
N MET A 34 -5.27 3.79 2.05
CA MET A 34 -4.45 2.58 2.03
C MET A 34 -3.51 2.55 0.83
N ARG A 35 -4.00 2.94 -0.36
CA ARG A 35 -3.18 3.00 -1.58
C ARG A 35 -2.07 4.04 -1.47
N LYS A 36 -2.40 5.25 -1.01
CA LYS A 36 -1.42 6.33 -0.81
C LYS A 36 -0.37 5.94 0.24
N ASN A 37 -0.80 5.33 1.34
CA ASN A 37 0.10 4.88 2.39
C ASN A 37 1.05 3.79 1.87
N ALA A 38 0.56 2.81 1.11
CA ALA A 38 1.39 1.75 0.53
C ALA A 38 2.43 2.29 -0.46
N LEU A 39 2.05 3.24 -1.34
CA LEU A 39 2.99 3.89 -2.25
C LEU A 39 4.06 4.69 -1.49
N HIS A 40 3.65 5.43 -0.47
CA HIS A 40 4.57 6.20 0.37
C HIS A 40 5.56 5.30 1.10
N CYS A 41 5.10 4.18 1.68
CA CYS A 41 5.98 3.20 2.33
C CYS A 41 6.98 2.60 1.34
N ALA A 42 6.55 2.21 0.14
CA ALA A 42 7.44 1.65 -0.87
C ALA A 42 8.49 2.67 -1.34
N TRP A 43 8.12 3.95 -1.39
CA TRP A 43 9.05 5.04 -1.71
C TRP A 43 10.05 5.27 -0.58
N ASP A 44 9.60 5.40 0.67
CA ASP A 44 10.48 5.60 1.84
C ASP A 44 11.48 4.45 2.03
N GLU A 45 11.08 3.21 1.70
CA GLU A 45 11.93 2.03 1.75
C GLU A 45 12.91 1.92 0.56
N GLY A 46 12.81 2.82 -0.43
CA GLY A 46 13.65 2.83 -1.63
C GLY A 46 13.32 1.73 -2.65
N LEU A 47 12.15 1.10 -2.53
CA LEU A 47 11.67 0.05 -3.44
C LEU A 47 11.00 0.65 -4.68
N LEU A 48 10.30 1.78 -4.49
CA LEU A 48 9.61 2.53 -5.53
C LEU A 48 10.35 3.85 -5.82
N PRO A 49 10.92 4.05 -7.02
CA PRO A 49 11.48 5.33 -7.41
C PRO A 49 10.40 6.41 -7.47
N GLU A 50 10.66 7.59 -6.89
CA GLU A 50 9.69 8.71 -6.85
C GLU A 50 9.17 9.09 -8.24
N GLU A 51 10.07 9.13 -9.23
CA GLU A 51 9.76 9.45 -10.63
C GLU A 51 8.82 8.44 -11.31
N ARG A 52 8.61 7.28 -10.69
CA ARG A 52 7.75 6.19 -11.18
C ARG A 52 6.58 5.90 -10.25
N ALA A 53 6.35 6.74 -9.23
CA ALA A 53 5.26 6.52 -8.28
C ALA A 53 3.88 6.48 -8.95
N ASP A 54 3.69 7.29 -10.00
CA ASP A 54 2.45 7.32 -10.79
C ASP A 54 2.23 6.08 -11.67
N ASP A 55 3.30 5.33 -11.98
CA ASP A 55 3.23 4.08 -12.76
C ASP A 55 2.89 2.87 -11.88
N ALA A 56 3.11 2.96 -10.57
CA ALA A 56 2.90 1.86 -9.66
C ALA A 56 1.40 1.63 -9.41
N VAL A 57 1.01 0.35 -9.34
CA VAL A 57 -0.35 -0.07 -9.06
C VAL A 57 -0.42 -0.66 -7.66
N VAL A 58 -1.44 -0.25 -6.89
CA VAL A 58 -1.71 -0.86 -5.58
C VAL A 58 -2.96 -1.73 -5.63
N THR A 59 -2.82 -3.00 -5.28
CA THR A 59 -3.92 -3.96 -5.13
C THR A 59 -4.23 -4.17 -3.66
N LEU A 60 -5.50 -4.03 -3.26
CA LEU A 60 -5.93 -4.21 -1.87
C LEU A 60 -6.49 -5.62 -1.66
N GLY A 61 -6.00 -6.31 -0.64
CA GLY A 61 -6.50 -7.60 -0.19
C GLY A 61 -7.54 -7.50 0.93
N SER A 62 -8.09 -8.67 1.27
CA SER A 62 -9.05 -8.88 2.35
C SER A 62 -8.35 -9.22 3.66
#